data_AF-K1SQC7-F1
#
_entry.id   AF-K1SQC7-F1
#
_cell.length_a   1.000
_cell.length_b   1.000
_cell.length_c   1.000
_cell.angle_alpha   90.00
_cell.angle_beta   90.00
_cell.angle_gamma   90.00
#
_symmetry.space_group_name_H-M   'P 1'
#
loop_
_entity.id
_entity.type
_entity.pdbx_description
1 polymer ?
#
loop_
_entity_poly.entity_id
_entity_poly.type
_entity_poly.pdbx_seq_one_letter_code
_entity_poly.pdbx_strand_id
1 'polypeptide(L)'
;EVEGLCYECAKKKGINPIDTMAKQANLSDKDIQDLSNKLDTMFKNLSDNMADIDEDELSEMINGESEIDGSQGVPLGSIFSGLFGIKQNGDESSNYSSGGTQKVKEKTKPNKKRKALDTYGTNLTVKAKNNQIDRVIGRDKEIERMIQILNRRSKNNPCLIGEPGVGKTAIAQGLALRIASGSVPAKLLNKEVYLLDMTAVIAGTQFRGQFEARMKAIIDECRNDGNIILVIDEIHNIIGAGDAEHSMNAANILKTIT
;
A
#
# COMPACT_ATOMS: atom_id res chain seq x y z
N GLU A 1 -34.54 -6.16 13.36
CA GLU A 1 -33.27 -5.48 13.65
C GLU A 1 -32.37 -6.46 14.40
N VAL A 2 -31.06 -6.47 14.13
CA VAL A 2 -30.09 -7.35 14.80
C VAL A 2 -29.47 -6.53 15.93
N GLU A 3 -29.72 -6.88 17.18
CA GLU A 3 -29.07 -6.24 18.33
C GLU A 3 -27.76 -6.97 18.67
N GLY A 4 -26.65 -6.23 18.66
CA GLY A 4 -25.35 -6.74 19.13
C GLY A 4 -25.27 -6.65 20.65
N LEU A 5 -25.14 -7.79 21.32
CA LEU A 5 -24.96 -7.87 22.77
C LEU A 5 -23.51 -8.14 23.13
N CYS A 6 -23.01 -7.48 24.18
CA CYS A 6 -21.72 -7.81 24.79
C CYS A 6 -21.74 -9.22 25.42
N TYR A 7 -20.58 -9.86 25.61
CA TYR A 7 -20.51 -11.24 26.14
C TYR A 7 -21.24 -11.41 27.49
N GLU A 8 -21.02 -10.49 28.44
CA GLU A 8 -21.72 -10.52 29.73
C GLU A 8 -23.23 -10.28 29.60
N CYS A 9 -23.62 -9.43 28.65
CA CYS A 9 -25.00 -9.09 28.32
C CYS A 9 -25.75 -10.29 27.73
N ALA A 10 -25.08 -11.07 26.86
CA ALA A 10 -25.59 -12.30 26.27
C ALA A 10 -25.75 -13.40 27.33
N LYS A 11 -24.75 -13.56 28.20
CA LYS A 11 -24.75 -14.54 29.30
C LYS A 11 -25.90 -14.31 30.29
N LYS A 12 -26.17 -13.05 30.66
CA LYS A 12 -27.32 -12.69 31.53
C LYS A 12 -28.69 -12.97 30.88
N LYS A 13 -28.76 -12.97 29.55
CA LYS A 13 -29.97 -13.36 28.79
C LYS A 13 -30.04 -14.87 28.50
N GLY A 14 -29.14 -15.67 29.08
CA GLY A 14 -29.10 -17.12 28.91
C GLY A 14 -28.54 -17.57 27.56
N ILE A 15 -27.95 -16.66 26.79
CA ILE A 15 -27.35 -16.96 25.49
C ILE A 15 -25.85 -17.11 25.72
N ASN A 16 -25.40 -18.36 25.86
CA ASN A 16 -24.00 -18.68 26.07
C ASN A 16 -23.40 -19.18 24.75
N PRO A 17 -22.66 -18.33 24.01
CA PRO A 17 -22.19 -18.68 22.66
C PRO A 17 -21.24 -19.90 22.64
N ILE A 18 -20.57 -20.18 23.76
CA ILE A 18 -19.69 -21.33 23.93
C ILE A 18 -20.49 -22.64 24.01
N ASP A 19 -21.64 -22.66 24.70
CA ASP A 19 -22.48 -23.86 24.82
C ASP A 19 -23.11 -24.24 23.47
N THR A 20 -23.46 -23.25 22.65
CA THR A 20 -23.96 -23.49 21.28
C THR A 20 -22.89 -24.03 20.33
N MET A 21 -21.63 -23.63 20.52
CA MET A 21 -20.50 -24.15 19.73
C MET A 21 -20.06 -25.55 20.21
N ALA A 22 -20.08 -25.79 21.53
CA ALA A 22 -19.72 -27.08 22.10
C ALA A 22 -20.71 -28.19 21.74
N LYS A 23 -22.01 -27.88 21.72
CA LYS A 23 -23.06 -28.82 21.24
C LYS A 23 -22.94 -29.14 19.75
N GLN A 24 -22.42 -28.22 18.93
CA GLN A 24 -22.14 -28.47 17.51
C GLN A 24 -20.90 -29.35 17.30
N ALA A 25 -19.98 -29.40 18.26
CA ALA A 25 -18.74 -30.18 18.19
C ALA A 25 -18.81 -31.56 18.87
N ASN A 26 -19.96 -31.96 19.41
CA ASN A 26 -20.20 -33.29 20.00
C ASN A 26 -19.23 -33.68 21.15
N LEU A 27 -18.79 -32.70 21.94
CA LEU A 27 -17.90 -32.91 23.09
C LEU A 27 -18.72 -33.14 24.37
N SER A 28 -18.23 -33.99 25.29
CA SER A 28 -18.93 -34.24 26.56
C SER A 28 -18.72 -33.09 27.55
N ASP A 29 -19.68 -32.88 28.46
CA ASP A 29 -19.63 -31.77 29.44
C ASP A 29 -18.38 -31.80 30.34
N LYS A 30 -17.79 -32.99 30.55
CA LYS A 30 -16.53 -33.16 31.28
C LYS A 30 -15.32 -32.67 30.49
N ASP A 31 -15.28 -32.92 29.18
CA ASP A 31 -14.16 -32.51 28.32
C ASP A 31 -14.09 -30.98 28.21
N ILE A 32 -15.23 -30.29 28.28
CA ILE A 32 -15.34 -28.83 28.24
C ILE A 32 -14.79 -28.19 29.51
N GLN A 33 -15.08 -28.76 30.69
CA GLN A 33 -14.55 -28.26 31.96
C GLN A 33 -13.04 -28.46 32.08
N ASP A 34 -12.54 -29.60 31.61
CA ASP A 34 -11.10 -29.86 31.59
C ASP A 34 -10.38 -28.94 30.61
N LEU A 35 -10.96 -28.67 29.43
CA LEU A 35 -10.43 -27.69 28.49
C LEU A 35 -10.41 -26.28 29.08
N SER A 36 -11.48 -25.85 29.76
CA SER A 36 -11.58 -24.51 30.34
C SER A 36 -10.54 -24.29 31.45
N ASN A 37 -10.36 -25.28 32.33
CA ASN A 37 -9.35 -25.20 33.38
C ASN A 37 -7.93 -25.21 32.82
N LYS A 38 -7.68 -25.95 31.73
CA LYS A 38 -6.39 -26.00 31.05
C LYS A 38 -6.08 -24.68 30.32
N LEU A 39 -7.10 -24.06 29.72
CA LEU A 39 -7.00 -22.77 29.03
C LEU A 39 -6.76 -21.63 30.04
N ASP A 40 -7.42 -21.65 31.20
CA ASP A 40 -7.17 -20.68 32.29
C ASP A 40 -5.76 -20.82 32.88
N THR A 41 -5.25 -22.05 32.97
CA THR A 41 -3.88 -22.29 33.45
C THR A 41 -2.85 -21.82 32.41
N MET A 42 -3.13 -21.97 31.11
CA MET A 42 -2.30 -21.39 30.05
C MET A 42 -2.37 -19.86 30.02
N PHE A 43 -3.55 -19.27 30.22
CA PHE A 43 -3.71 -17.81 30.25
C PHE A 43 -3.00 -17.17 31.45
N LYS A 44 -2.99 -17.84 32.61
CA LYS A 44 -2.21 -17.42 33.77
C LYS A 44 -0.70 -17.49 33.52
N ASN A 45 -0.20 -18.59 32.95
CA ASN A 45 1.22 -18.70 32.58
C ASN A 45 1.65 -17.68 31.50
N LEU A 46 0.74 -17.29 30.59
CA LEU A 46 1.00 -16.26 29.59
C LEU A 46 0.98 -14.85 30.20
N SER A 47 0.09 -14.60 31.17
CA SER A 47 0.02 -13.32 31.89
C SER A 47 1.21 -13.10 32.81
N ASP A 48 1.75 -14.15 33.43
CA ASP A 48 2.87 -14.05 34.37
C ASP A 48 4.22 -13.85 33.66
N ASN A 49 4.35 -14.25 32.39
CA ASN A 49 5.58 -14.08 31.59
C ASN A 49 5.53 -12.87 30.63
N MET A 50 4.48 -12.03 30.66
CA MET A 50 4.28 -10.96 29.68
C MET A 50 5.25 -9.75 29.83
N ALA A 51 6.17 -9.78 30.79
CA ALA A 51 7.08 -8.66 31.02
C ALA A 51 8.31 -8.66 30.09
N ASP A 52 8.71 -9.80 29.51
CA ASP A 52 9.86 -9.88 28.60
C ASP A 52 9.69 -11.08 27.64
N ILE A 53 8.83 -10.96 26.63
CA ILE A 53 8.79 -11.92 25.51
C ILE A 53 9.11 -11.16 24.22
N ASP A 54 10.27 -11.44 23.65
CA ASP A 54 10.68 -10.91 22.35
C ASP A 54 9.83 -11.55 21.22
N GLU A 55 9.58 -10.76 20.17
CA GLU A 55 8.68 -11.09 19.05
C GLU A 55 9.10 -12.37 18.30
N ASP A 56 10.38 -12.72 18.37
CA ASP A 56 10.96 -13.92 17.75
C ASP A 56 10.65 -15.21 18.56
N GLU A 57 10.59 -15.15 19.89
CA GLU A 57 10.33 -16.32 20.75
C GLU A 57 8.84 -16.71 20.74
N LEU A 58 7.96 -15.72 20.60
CA LEU A 58 6.53 -15.94 20.37
C LEU A 58 6.27 -16.60 19.01
N SER A 59 7.11 -16.33 18.01
CA SER A 59 6.99 -16.93 16.68
C SER A 59 7.39 -18.41 16.67
N GLU A 60 8.35 -18.81 17.51
CA GLU A 60 8.72 -20.22 17.68
C GLU A 60 7.66 -21.01 18.46
N MET A 61 7.02 -20.42 19.47
CA MET A 61 5.91 -21.06 20.19
C MET A 61 4.66 -21.27 19.31
N ILE A 62 4.42 -20.39 18.34
CA ILE A 62 3.28 -20.50 17.40
C ILE A 62 3.55 -21.53 16.29
N ASN A 63 4.81 -21.74 15.92
CA ASN A 63 5.22 -22.69 14.88
C ASN A 63 5.69 -24.04 15.43
N GLY A 64 5.75 -24.21 16.76
CA GLY A 64 6.07 -25.48 17.41
C GLY A 64 4.95 -26.49 17.24
N GLU A 65 5.07 -27.37 16.24
CA GLU A 65 4.20 -28.53 16.05
C GLU A 65 4.37 -29.52 17.21
N SER A 66 3.53 -29.42 18.24
CA SER A 66 3.22 -30.57 19.08
C SER A 66 2.12 -31.39 18.39
N GLU A 67 2.53 -32.43 17.66
CA GLU A 67 1.64 -33.49 17.19
C GLU A 67 0.90 -34.10 18.38
N ILE A 68 -0.43 -33.95 18.41
CA ILE A 68 -1.28 -34.76 19.26
C ILE A 68 -1.90 -35.81 18.36
N ASP A 69 -1.41 -37.04 18.54
CA ASP A 69 -1.91 -38.25 17.92
C ASP A 69 -3.38 -38.48 18.29
N GLY A 70 -4.19 -38.79 17.29
CA GLY A 70 -5.55 -39.28 17.44
C GLY A 70 -6.66 -38.23 17.34
N SER A 71 -7.34 -38.25 16.19
CA SER A 71 -8.62 -37.61 15.83
C SER A 71 -8.55 -36.16 15.33
N GLN A 72 -9.26 -35.91 14.22
CA GLN A 72 -9.28 -34.68 13.44
C GLN A 72 -9.64 -33.45 14.30
N GLY A 73 -8.60 -32.75 14.78
CA GLY A 73 -8.71 -31.48 15.49
C GLY A 73 -8.10 -30.35 14.68
N VAL A 74 -8.81 -29.24 14.56
CA VAL A 74 -8.34 -28.01 13.90
C VAL A 74 -7.06 -27.52 14.56
N PRO A 75 -5.99 -27.15 13.81
CA PRO A 75 -4.75 -26.67 14.41
C PRO A 75 -4.99 -25.45 15.29
N LEU A 76 -4.49 -25.47 16.53
CA LEU A 76 -4.61 -24.37 17.49
C LEU A 76 -4.09 -23.03 16.94
N GLY A 77 -3.11 -23.06 16.02
CA GLY A 77 -2.60 -21.87 15.35
C GLY A 77 -3.67 -21.12 14.54
N SER A 78 -4.60 -21.83 13.89
CA SER A 78 -5.70 -21.21 13.13
C SER A 78 -6.75 -20.57 14.04
N ILE A 79 -6.97 -21.16 15.22
CA ILE A 79 -7.93 -20.67 16.22
C ILE A 79 -7.39 -19.40 16.90
N PHE A 80 -6.10 -19.38 17.25
CA PHE A 80 -5.47 -18.23 17.90
C PHE A 80 -5.37 -17.01 16.96
N SER A 81 -5.12 -17.24 15.67
CA SER A 81 -5.16 -16.23 14.61
C SER A 81 -6.52 -15.51 14.53
N GLY A 82 -7.62 -16.25 14.73
CA GLY A 82 -8.98 -15.71 14.73
C GLY A 82 -9.33 -14.88 15.97
N LEU A 83 -8.75 -15.20 17.13
CA LEU A 83 -9.03 -14.52 18.40
C LEU A 83 -8.18 -13.26 18.60
N PHE A 84 -6.92 -13.28 18.18
CA PHE A 84 -5.97 -12.15 18.33
C PHE A 84 -5.85 -11.27 17.07
N GLY A 85 -6.59 -11.56 16.00
CA GLY A 85 -6.66 -10.70 14.81
C GLY A 85 -5.38 -10.67 13.97
N ILE A 86 -4.50 -11.67 14.12
CA ILE A 86 -3.35 -11.88 13.25
C ILE A 86 -3.89 -12.52 11.96
N LYS A 87 -3.70 -11.87 10.82
CA LYS A 87 -4.26 -12.33 9.53
C LYS A 87 -3.12 -12.87 8.66
N GLN A 88 -2.97 -14.19 8.60
CA GLN A 88 -2.16 -14.84 7.57
C GLN A 88 -2.89 -14.77 6.23
N ASN A 89 -2.15 -14.43 5.18
CA ASN A 89 -2.66 -14.25 3.82
C ASN A 89 -2.95 -15.61 3.16
N GLY A 90 -4.20 -15.81 2.75
CA GLY A 90 -4.64 -16.85 1.85
C GLY A 90 -6.01 -16.48 1.28
N ASP A 91 -6.11 -16.41 -0.04
CA ASP A 91 -7.31 -16.04 -0.80
C ASP A 91 -8.51 -16.94 -0.50
N GLU A 92 -9.71 -16.36 -0.37
CA GLU A 92 -10.84 -16.71 -1.23
C GLU A 92 -12.04 -15.77 -1.05
N SER A 93 -12.74 -15.61 -2.17
CA SER A 93 -13.84 -14.71 -2.46
C SER A 93 -15.20 -15.17 -1.91
N SER A 94 -16.00 -14.25 -1.37
CA SER A 94 -17.46 -14.35 -1.45
C SER A 94 -18.15 -12.98 -1.28
N ASN A 95 -19.06 -12.70 -2.21
CA ASN A 95 -19.94 -11.54 -2.32
C ASN A 95 -20.78 -11.26 -1.06
N TYR A 96 -21.18 -10.00 -0.84
CA TYR A 96 -22.59 -9.60 -0.80
C TYR A 96 -22.72 -8.06 -0.80
N SER A 97 -23.51 -7.56 -1.74
CA SER A 97 -23.91 -6.17 -1.90
C SER A 97 -24.99 -5.80 -0.88
N SER A 98 -24.92 -4.61 -0.28
CA SER A 98 -26.11 -3.86 0.14
C SER A 98 -25.82 -2.36 0.13
N GLY A 99 -26.75 -1.61 -0.45
CA GLY A 99 -26.60 -0.21 -0.86
C GLY A 99 -26.75 0.81 0.26
N GLY A 100 -26.33 2.05 -0.07
CA GLY A 100 -26.54 3.23 0.76
C GLY A 100 -25.55 4.35 0.43
N THR A 101 -26.02 5.34 -0.33
CA THR A 101 -25.58 6.75 -0.33
C THR A 101 -24.07 7.01 -0.49
N GLN A 102 -23.62 7.28 -1.73
CA GLN A 102 -22.26 7.73 -2.04
C GLN A 102 -21.98 9.14 -1.50
N LYS A 103 -21.55 9.24 -0.24
CA LYS A 103 -20.50 10.21 0.10
C LYS A 103 -19.19 9.59 -0.37
N VAL A 104 -18.50 10.28 -1.27
CA VAL A 104 -17.15 9.92 -1.73
C VAL A 104 -16.21 10.00 -0.53
N LYS A 105 -16.16 8.91 0.26
CA LYS A 105 -15.10 8.69 1.24
C LYS A 105 -13.87 8.36 0.42
N GLU A 106 -12.96 9.32 0.38
CA GLU A 106 -11.60 9.17 -0.09
C GLU A 106 -10.98 7.96 0.62
N LYS A 107 -10.92 6.83 -0.10
CA LYS A 107 -10.15 5.66 0.34
C LYS A 107 -8.68 6.00 0.12
N THR A 108 -8.08 6.76 1.02
CA THR A 108 -6.62 6.73 1.19
C THR A 108 -6.26 5.32 1.65
N LYS A 109 -5.85 4.48 0.68
CA LYS A 109 -5.27 3.17 1.00
C LYS A 109 -4.09 3.40 1.96
N PRO A 110 -3.95 2.57 3.02
CA PRO A 110 -2.80 2.67 3.91
C PRO A 110 -1.52 2.50 3.09
N ASN A 111 -0.57 3.39 3.36
CA ASN A 111 0.62 3.62 2.56
C ASN A 111 1.45 2.34 2.47
N LYS A 112 1.34 1.61 1.36
CA LYS A 112 2.26 0.52 1.03
C LYS A 112 3.62 1.20 0.88
N LYS A 113 4.57 0.95 1.77
CA LYS A 113 5.90 1.59 1.73
C LYS A 113 6.46 1.48 0.30
N ARG A 114 6.60 2.62 -0.39
CA ARG A 114 7.05 2.69 -1.78
C ARG A 114 8.56 2.63 -1.78
N LYS A 115 9.14 1.48 -2.07
CA LYS A 115 10.59 1.33 -1.92
C LYS A 115 11.33 2.03 -3.05
N ALA A 116 10.89 1.87 -4.29
CA ALA A 116 11.59 2.41 -5.44
C ALA A 116 11.35 3.92 -5.61
N LEU A 117 10.10 4.38 -5.53
CA LEU A 117 9.77 5.79 -5.68
C LEU A 117 10.33 6.67 -4.57
N ASP A 118 10.37 6.19 -3.32
CA ASP A 118 10.95 6.98 -2.22
C ASP A 118 12.49 7.01 -2.30
N THR A 119 13.11 6.00 -2.91
CA THR A 119 14.58 5.94 -3.08
C THR A 119 15.05 6.78 -4.26
N TYR A 120 14.34 6.71 -5.39
CA TYR A 120 14.78 7.31 -6.65
C TYR A 120 13.98 8.56 -7.05
N GLY A 121 13.00 8.94 -6.24
CA GLY A 121 12.09 10.03 -6.56
C GLY A 121 11.87 10.97 -5.39
N THR A 122 11.41 12.17 -5.73
CA THR A 122 10.99 13.18 -4.76
C THR A 122 9.52 13.48 -4.94
N ASN A 123 8.71 13.28 -3.88
CA ASN A 123 7.30 13.64 -3.91
C ASN A 123 7.12 15.17 -3.83
N LEU A 124 6.89 15.81 -4.98
CA LEU A 124 6.66 17.24 -5.09
C LEU A 124 5.32 17.64 -4.47
N THR A 125 4.31 16.77 -4.47
CA THR A 125 3.01 17.05 -3.85
C THR A 125 3.11 17.15 -2.33
N VAL A 126 3.91 16.30 -1.69
CA VAL A 126 4.20 16.39 -0.25
C VAL A 126 5.00 17.65 0.05
N LYS A 127 6.05 17.95 -0.73
CA LYS A 127 6.80 19.21 -0.58
C LYS A 127 5.90 20.44 -0.73
N ALA A 128 4.98 20.43 -1.69
CA ALA A 128 3.99 21.49 -1.88
C ALA A 128 3.06 21.65 -0.66
N LYS A 129 2.52 20.55 -0.12
CA LYS A 129 1.69 20.58 1.10
C LYS A 129 2.44 21.11 2.31
N ASN A 130 3.74 20.84 2.39
CA ASN A 130 4.62 21.30 3.46
C ASN A 130 5.17 22.73 3.23
N ASN A 131 4.70 23.45 2.20
CA ASN A 131 5.21 24.78 1.82
C ASN A 131 6.73 24.81 1.53
N GLN A 132 7.30 23.70 1.05
CA GLN A 132 8.71 23.56 0.68
C GLN A 132 8.96 23.81 -0.81
N ILE A 133 7.93 24.24 -1.54
CA ILE A 133 8.02 24.62 -2.96
C ILE A 133 7.62 26.08 -3.06
N ASP A 134 8.51 26.88 -3.66
CA ASP A 134 8.23 28.29 -3.90
C ASP A 134 7.08 28.48 -4.88
N ARG A 135 6.34 29.58 -4.72
CA ARG A 135 5.26 29.92 -5.63
C ARG A 135 5.81 30.18 -7.03
N VAL A 136 5.27 29.48 -8.01
CA VAL A 136 5.62 29.66 -9.42
C VAL A 136 4.90 30.89 -9.98
N ILE A 137 5.64 31.86 -10.51
CA ILE A 137 5.12 33.12 -11.04
C ILE A 137 5.17 33.11 -12.57
N GLY A 138 4.09 33.57 -13.23
CA GLY A 138 4.09 33.83 -14.68
C GLY A 138 4.01 32.59 -15.58
N ARG A 139 3.73 31.41 -15.02
CA ARG A 139 3.62 30.12 -15.76
C ARG A 139 2.21 29.53 -15.78
N ASP A 140 1.19 30.35 -15.52
CA ASP A 140 -0.19 29.86 -15.37
C ASP A 140 -0.73 29.20 -16.64
N LYS A 141 -0.37 29.73 -17.81
CA LYS A 141 -0.81 29.20 -19.11
C LYS A 141 -0.22 27.82 -19.38
N GLU A 142 1.07 27.62 -19.09
CA GLU A 142 1.75 26.35 -19.26
C GLU A 142 1.23 25.29 -18.28
N ILE A 143 1.03 25.67 -17.01
CA ILE A 143 0.46 24.77 -16.00
C ILE A 143 -0.97 24.37 -16.38
N GLU A 144 -1.79 25.32 -16.83
CA GLU A 144 -3.15 25.03 -17.28
C GLU A 144 -3.15 24.13 -18.52
N ARG A 145 -2.25 24.37 -19.48
CA ARG A 145 -2.10 23.51 -20.65
C ARG A 145 -1.67 22.09 -20.26
N MET A 146 -0.79 21.94 -19.29
CA MET A 146 -0.37 20.65 -18.76
C MET A 146 -1.54 19.89 -18.13
N ILE A 147 -2.35 20.57 -17.30
CA ILE A 147 -3.58 20.00 -16.71
C ILE A 147 -4.53 19.51 -17.79
N GLN A 148 -4.77 20.32 -18.84
CA GLN A 148 -5.63 19.94 -19.95
C GLN A 148 -5.12 18.67 -20.66
N ILE A 149 -3.82 18.54 -20.88
CA ILE A 149 -3.22 17.36 -21.52
C ILE A 149 -3.39 16.11 -20.64
N LEU A 150 -3.05 16.20 -19.35
CA LEU A 150 -3.19 15.11 -18.39
C LEU A 150 -4.64 14.63 -18.23
N ASN A 151 -5.61 15.54 -18.43
CA ASN A 151 -7.03 15.21 -18.33
C ASN A 151 -7.58 14.42 -19.54
N ARG A 152 -6.85 14.34 -20.66
CA ARG A 152 -7.28 13.61 -21.87
C ARG A 152 -7.46 12.11 -21.63
N ARG A 153 -8.26 11.45 -22.48
CA ARG A 153 -8.45 9.99 -22.45
C ARG A 153 -7.26 9.22 -23.03
N SER A 154 -6.63 9.79 -24.06
CA SER A 154 -5.46 9.24 -24.74
C SER A 154 -4.42 10.33 -24.97
N LYS A 155 -3.15 9.94 -25.15
CA LYS A 155 -2.02 10.86 -25.32
C LYS A 155 -1.98 11.94 -24.23
N ASN A 156 -2.11 11.49 -22.98
CA ASN A 156 -2.18 12.32 -21.78
C ASN A 156 -0.80 12.60 -21.16
N ASN A 157 0.28 12.40 -21.92
CA ASN A 157 1.66 12.61 -21.49
C ASN A 157 2.16 13.97 -22.01
N PRO A 158 2.19 15.03 -21.19
CA PRO A 158 2.71 16.34 -21.62
C PRO A 158 4.23 16.29 -21.79
N CYS A 159 4.75 16.90 -22.86
CA CYS A 159 6.18 17.10 -23.07
C CYS A 159 6.48 18.60 -23.09
N LEU A 160 7.34 19.05 -22.17
CA LEU A 160 7.76 20.45 -22.07
C LEU A 160 9.00 20.69 -22.94
N ILE A 161 8.85 21.48 -23.99
CA ILE A 161 9.92 21.81 -24.94
C ILE A 161 10.35 23.25 -24.71
N GLY A 162 11.66 23.51 -24.80
CA GLY A 162 12.26 24.83 -24.59
C GLY A 162 13.78 24.72 -24.41
N GLU A 163 14.45 25.85 -24.33
CA GLU A 163 15.90 25.90 -24.07
C GLU A 163 16.24 25.36 -22.67
N PRO A 164 17.47 24.86 -22.45
CA PRO A 164 17.95 24.53 -21.11
C PRO A 164 17.87 25.74 -20.17
N GLY A 165 17.61 25.51 -18.88
CA GLY A 165 17.61 26.58 -17.86
C GLY A 165 16.35 27.44 -17.80
N VAL A 166 15.38 27.33 -18.72
CA VAL A 166 14.13 28.13 -18.70
C VAL A 166 13.16 27.80 -17.55
N GLY A 167 13.49 26.83 -16.69
CA GLY A 167 12.68 26.45 -15.54
C GLY A 167 11.51 25.52 -15.87
N LYS A 168 11.70 24.52 -16.75
CA LYS A 168 10.66 23.53 -17.08
C LYS A 168 10.21 22.74 -15.84
N THR A 169 11.14 22.40 -14.97
CA THR A 169 10.89 21.74 -13.68
C THR A 169 9.99 22.59 -12.77
N ALA A 170 10.08 23.92 -12.84
CA ALA A 170 9.19 24.82 -12.09
C ALA A 170 7.72 24.69 -12.53
N ILE A 171 7.45 24.36 -13.79
CA ILE A 171 6.08 24.11 -14.27
C ILE A 171 5.50 22.85 -13.62
N ALA A 172 6.33 21.80 -13.47
CA ALA A 172 5.94 20.57 -12.76
C ALA A 172 5.71 20.80 -11.25
N GLN A 173 6.54 21.63 -10.62
CA GLN A 173 6.32 22.09 -9.24
C GLN A 173 5.01 22.89 -9.11
N GLY A 174 4.71 23.75 -10.10
CA GLY A 174 3.44 24.48 -10.18
C GLY A 174 2.21 23.57 -10.31
N LEU A 175 2.34 22.47 -11.05
CA LEU A 175 1.32 21.41 -11.08
C LEU A 175 1.12 20.79 -9.69
N ALA A 176 2.21 20.46 -8.98
CA ALA A 176 2.15 19.88 -7.64
C ALA A 176 1.46 20.82 -6.64
N LEU A 177 1.75 22.12 -6.71
CA LEU A 177 1.06 23.16 -5.92
C LEU A 177 -0.45 23.20 -6.21
N ARG A 178 -0.86 23.18 -7.49
CA ARG A 178 -2.29 23.18 -7.85
C ARG A 178 -3.02 21.91 -7.40
N ILE A 179 -2.34 20.76 -7.44
CA ILE A 179 -2.91 19.50 -6.93
C ILE A 179 -3.02 19.57 -5.40
N ALA A 180 -2.00 20.07 -4.70
CA ALA A 180 -2.02 20.22 -3.24
C ALA A 180 -3.11 21.19 -2.76
N SER A 181 -3.38 22.27 -3.50
CA SER A 181 -4.45 23.22 -3.20
C SER A 181 -5.85 22.77 -3.65
N GLY A 182 -5.97 21.62 -4.33
CA GLY A 182 -7.22 21.15 -4.92
C GLY A 182 -7.70 21.97 -6.12
N SER A 183 -6.87 22.85 -6.67
CA SER A 183 -7.17 23.71 -7.82
C SER A 183 -6.97 22.99 -9.17
N VAL A 184 -7.48 21.76 -9.27
CA VAL A 184 -7.39 20.90 -10.46
C VAL A 184 -8.71 20.15 -10.70
N PRO A 185 -8.98 19.67 -11.93
CA PRO A 185 -10.16 18.85 -12.20
C PRO A 185 -10.19 17.55 -11.39
N ALA A 186 -11.39 17.01 -11.18
CA ALA A 186 -11.62 15.82 -10.35
C ALA A 186 -10.71 14.61 -10.67
N LYS A 187 -10.37 14.40 -11.95
CA LYS A 187 -9.47 13.32 -12.37
C LYS A 187 -8.05 13.44 -11.80
N LEU A 188 -7.59 14.67 -11.55
CA LEU A 188 -6.26 14.96 -11.02
C LEU A 188 -6.26 15.20 -9.50
N LEU A 189 -7.44 15.28 -8.88
CA LEU A 189 -7.53 15.29 -7.42
C LEU A 189 -6.88 14.01 -6.87
N ASN A 190 -6.18 14.16 -5.76
CA ASN A 190 -5.53 13.08 -5.00
C ASN A 190 -4.41 12.35 -5.77
N LYS A 191 -3.99 12.90 -6.90
CA LYS A 191 -2.75 12.48 -7.56
C LYS A 191 -1.53 13.01 -6.83
N GLU A 192 -0.40 12.34 -7.01
CA GLU A 192 0.88 12.75 -6.47
C GLU A 192 1.89 12.93 -7.59
N VAL A 193 2.63 14.04 -7.55
CA VAL A 193 3.66 14.36 -8.52
C VAL A 193 5.01 13.93 -7.95
N TYR A 194 5.70 13.03 -8.65
CA TYR A 194 7.04 12.57 -8.31
C TYR A 194 8.04 13.08 -9.34
N LEU A 195 9.10 13.73 -8.87
CA LEU A 195 10.27 14.05 -9.68
C LEU A 195 11.27 12.90 -9.60
N LEU A 196 11.59 12.30 -10.74
CA LEU A 196 12.56 11.22 -10.84
C LEU A 196 13.99 11.77 -10.81
N ASP A 197 14.82 11.25 -9.90
CA ASP A 197 16.25 11.53 -9.86
C ASP A 197 17.02 10.50 -10.69
N MET A 198 17.35 10.87 -11.93
CA MET A 198 18.12 10.02 -12.83
C MET A 198 19.52 9.71 -12.30
N THR A 199 20.12 10.60 -11.52
CA THR A 199 21.46 10.37 -10.96
C THR A 199 21.42 9.24 -9.92
N ALA A 200 20.41 9.23 -9.06
CA ALA A 200 20.20 8.16 -8.08
C ALA A 200 19.88 6.81 -8.75
N VAL A 201 19.09 6.82 -9.84
CA VAL A 201 18.77 5.59 -10.58
C VAL A 201 20.03 4.98 -11.21
N ILE A 202 20.92 5.81 -11.76
CA ILE A 202 22.16 5.39 -12.42
C ILE A 202 23.25 5.02 -11.40
N ALA A 203 23.30 5.72 -10.25
CA ALA A 203 24.32 5.53 -9.23
C ALA A 203 24.39 4.08 -8.74
N GLY A 204 25.59 3.50 -8.73
CA GLY A 204 25.80 2.12 -8.30
C GLY A 204 25.24 1.06 -9.25
N THR A 205 24.86 1.42 -10.48
CA THR A 205 24.62 0.44 -11.55
C THR A 205 25.90 0.24 -12.36
N GLN A 206 26.41 -0.99 -12.40
CA GLN A 206 27.58 -1.34 -13.23
C GLN A 206 27.16 -1.92 -14.58
N PHE A 207 25.94 -2.46 -14.64
CA PHE A 207 25.39 -3.13 -15.81
C PHE A 207 24.06 -2.49 -16.19
N ARG A 208 23.84 -2.33 -17.50
CA ARG A 208 22.60 -1.78 -18.06
C ARG A 208 21.34 -2.51 -17.56
N GLY A 209 21.39 -3.82 -17.38
CA GLY A 209 20.25 -4.61 -16.87
C GLY A 209 19.80 -4.18 -15.47
N GLN A 210 20.70 -3.69 -14.62
CA GLN A 210 20.36 -3.19 -13.28
C GLN A 210 19.59 -1.87 -13.35
N PHE A 211 20.01 -0.97 -14.24
CA PHE A 211 19.28 0.26 -14.52
C PHE A 211 17.86 -0.04 -15.04
N GLU A 212 17.75 -0.95 -16.01
CA GLU A 212 16.45 -1.38 -16.56
C GLU A 212 15.55 -2.00 -15.48
N ALA A 213 16.10 -2.83 -14.59
CA ALA A 213 15.37 -3.41 -13.46
C ALA A 213 14.85 -2.34 -12.48
N ARG A 214 15.68 -1.33 -12.16
CA ARG A 214 15.27 -0.20 -11.30
C ARG A 214 14.16 0.63 -11.94
N MET A 215 14.31 1.00 -13.22
CA MET A 215 13.29 1.73 -13.96
C MET A 215 11.98 0.95 -14.01
N LYS A 216 12.05 -0.36 -14.26
CA LYS A 216 10.88 -1.23 -14.25
C LYS A 216 10.18 -1.24 -12.88
N ALA A 217 10.94 -1.34 -11.79
CA ALA A 217 10.38 -1.29 -10.44
C ALA A 217 9.65 0.04 -10.15
N ILE A 218 10.24 1.17 -10.55
CA ILE A 218 9.63 2.51 -10.40
C ILE A 218 8.31 2.60 -11.19
N ILE A 219 8.31 2.10 -12.42
CA ILE A 219 7.14 2.11 -13.30
C ILE A 219 6.04 1.19 -12.77
N ASP A 220 6.40 0.01 -12.27
CA ASP A 220 5.45 -0.94 -11.71
C ASP A 220 4.81 -0.38 -10.43
N GLU A 221 5.58 0.31 -9.57
CA GLU A 221 5.01 1.06 -8.43
C GLU A 221 4.04 2.16 -8.91
N CYS A 222 4.42 2.96 -9.91
CA CYS A 222 3.53 3.99 -10.48
C CYS A 222 2.21 3.41 -10.99
N ARG A 223 2.26 2.26 -11.68
CA ARG A 223 1.09 1.57 -12.22
C ARG A 223 0.20 0.99 -11.13
N ASN A 224 0.79 0.33 -10.13
CA ASN A 224 0.07 -0.32 -9.04
C ASN A 224 -0.73 0.68 -8.20
N ASP A 225 -0.17 1.87 -8.00
CA ASP A 225 -0.80 2.93 -7.23
C ASP A 225 -1.87 3.68 -8.05
N GLY A 226 -1.62 3.92 -9.34
CA GLY A 226 -2.58 4.53 -10.27
C GLY A 226 -2.86 6.03 -10.03
N ASN A 227 -2.35 6.60 -8.95
CA ASN A 227 -2.49 8.02 -8.61
C ASN A 227 -1.19 8.82 -8.80
N ILE A 228 -0.14 8.25 -9.39
CA ILE A 228 1.15 8.94 -9.54
C ILE A 228 1.26 9.62 -10.92
N ILE A 229 1.83 10.82 -10.93
CA ILE A 229 2.32 11.55 -12.10
C ILE A 229 3.84 11.60 -11.99
N LEU A 230 4.53 10.89 -12.87
CA LEU A 230 5.98 10.86 -12.91
C LEU A 230 6.52 11.98 -13.79
N VAL A 231 7.43 12.78 -13.25
CA VAL A 231 8.14 13.85 -13.93
C VAL A 231 9.56 13.36 -14.20
N ILE A 232 9.93 13.36 -15.48
CA ILE A 232 11.26 12.94 -15.94
C ILE A 232 11.90 14.15 -16.61
N ASP A 233 12.94 14.68 -16.00
CA ASP A 233 13.77 15.69 -16.62
C ASP A 233 14.68 15.04 -17.67
N GLU A 234 14.89 15.75 -18.78
CA GLU A 234 15.76 15.31 -19.88
C GLU A 234 15.43 13.89 -20.40
N ILE A 235 14.16 13.66 -20.74
CA ILE A 235 13.70 12.36 -21.25
C ILE A 235 14.49 11.83 -22.46
N HIS A 236 15.18 12.71 -23.20
CA HIS A 236 16.08 12.31 -24.29
C HIS A 236 17.25 11.44 -23.80
N ASN A 237 17.74 11.62 -22.57
CA ASN A 237 18.76 10.77 -21.95
C ASN A 237 18.31 9.31 -21.81
N ILE A 238 16.99 9.08 -21.76
CA ILE A 238 16.37 7.75 -21.64
C ILE A 238 15.94 7.20 -23.02
N ILE A 239 15.58 8.10 -23.94
CA ILE A 239 14.99 7.75 -25.25
C ILE A 239 16.06 7.51 -26.33
N GLY A 240 17.26 8.09 -26.24
CA GLY A 240 18.34 7.63 -27.10
C GLY A 240 19.62 8.46 -27.19
N ALA A 241 20.68 7.74 -27.57
CA ALA A 241 21.35 7.88 -28.85
C ALA A 241 21.79 6.48 -29.30
N GLY A 242 21.19 5.95 -30.36
CA GLY A 242 21.48 4.61 -30.91
C GLY A 242 22.84 4.48 -31.59
N ASP A 243 23.92 4.98 -30.98
CA ASP A 243 25.31 4.70 -31.40
C ASP A 243 26.38 5.17 -30.39
N ALA A 244 26.00 5.82 -29.28
CA ALA A 244 26.94 6.16 -28.23
C ALA A 244 26.89 5.11 -27.13
N GLU A 245 28.04 4.55 -26.75
CA GLU A 245 28.28 3.48 -25.76
C GLU A 245 27.62 3.70 -24.37
N HIS A 246 26.95 4.83 -24.13
CA HIS A 246 26.38 5.26 -22.87
C HIS A 246 24.85 5.55 -22.92
N SER A 247 24.18 5.40 -24.07
CA SER A 247 22.73 5.61 -24.14
C SER A 247 21.97 4.43 -23.52
N MET A 248 21.50 4.61 -22.29
CA MET A 248 20.61 3.68 -21.62
C MET A 248 19.25 3.62 -22.32
N ASN A 249 19.01 2.55 -23.09
CA ASN A 249 17.80 2.41 -23.91
C ASN A 249 16.61 1.92 -23.06
N ALA A 250 16.07 2.81 -22.23
CA ALA A 250 14.83 2.56 -21.46
C ALA A 250 13.56 2.92 -22.26
N ALA A 251 13.71 3.34 -23.52
CA ALA A 251 12.60 3.61 -24.44
C ALA A 251 11.66 2.41 -24.59
N ASN A 252 12.19 1.17 -24.59
CA ASN A 252 11.40 -0.05 -24.66
C ASN A 252 10.52 -0.25 -23.42
N ILE A 253 11.02 0.10 -22.24
CA ILE A 253 10.26 0.00 -20.99
C ILE A 253 9.13 1.03 -21.00
N LEU A 254 9.43 2.27 -21.40
CA LEU A 254 8.46 3.38 -21.47
C LEU A 254 7.36 3.17 -22.53
N LYS A 255 7.70 2.56 -23.67
CA LYS A 255 6.74 2.26 -24.74
C LYS A 255 5.58 1.36 -24.30
N THR A 256 5.79 0.50 -23.29
CA THR A 256 4.72 -0.36 -22.75
C THR A 256 3.68 0.41 -21.92
N ILE A 257 3.94 1.67 -21.57
CA ILE A 257 3.14 2.48 -20.64
C ILE A 257 2.42 3.64 -21.34
N THR A 258 2.88 4.02 -22.53
CA THR A 258 2.42 5.21 -23.27
C THR A 258 1.29 4.87 -24.22
#